data_AF-A0A1H1QGF7-F1
#
_entry.id   AF-A0A1H1QGF7-F1
#
_cell.length_a   1.000
_cell.length_b   1.000
_cell.length_c   1.000
_cell.angle_alpha   90.00
_cell.angle_beta   90.00
_cell.angle_gamma   90.00
#
_symmetry.space_group_name_H-M   'P 1'
#
loop_
_entity.id
_entity.type
_entity.pdbx_description
1 polymer ?
#
loop_
_entity_poly.entity_id
_entity_poly.type
_entity_poly.pdbx_seq_one_letter_code
_entity_poly.pdbx_strand_id
1 'polypeptide(L)'
;MTRETNESWPGFSSEESLQWARALLSHSPQALPASYKGLALADIKNGKPHAGPDWVRTAEQARAIDFTPVLYNSLFNSLQAIDPDSFLWHPQNRQISQRACVPGIPFETQLWKEWPQLVLTDGFSPGTAAELVLTFADLTYRS
;
A
#
# COMPACT_ATOMS: atom_id res chain seq x y z
N MET A 1 23.38 -13.81 -13.39
CA MET A 1 22.42 -13.32 -12.38
C MET A 1 21.32 -14.34 -12.29
N THR A 2 21.28 -15.08 -11.19
CA THR A 2 20.42 -16.25 -10.99
C THR A 2 18.95 -15.84 -10.81
N ARG A 3 18.08 -16.65 -11.40
CA ARG A 3 16.63 -16.42 -11.63
C ARG A 3 15.77 -16.66 -10.37
N GLU A 4 16.41 -16.91 -9.22
CA GLU A 4 15.81 -17.42 -7.98
C GLU A 4 15.28 -16.32 -7.05
N THR A 5 15.66 -15.06 -7.25
CA THR A 5 15.23 -13.95 -6.36
C THR A 5 13.79 -13.47 -6.56
N ASN A 6 13.07 -14.00 -7.55
CA ASN A 6 11.68 -13.60 -7.84
C ASN A 6 10.64 -14.65 -7.42
N GLU A 7 11.01 -15.73 -6.73
CA GLU A 7 10.04 -16.78 -6.35
C GLU A 7 9.58 -16.71 -4.89
N SER A 8 10.34 -16.07 -4.01
CA SER A 8 9.94 -15.78 -2.64
C SER A 8 10.58 -14.48 -2.16
N TRP A 9 9.77 -13.56 -1.65
CA TRP A 9 10.32 -12.39 -0.96
C TRP A 9 10.89 -12.85 0.39
N PRO A 10 12.04 -12.31 0.85
CA PRO A 10 12.61 -12.68 2.13
C PRO A 10 11.60 -12.58 3.27
N GLY A 11 11.37 -13.67 4.01
CA GLY A 11 10.43 -13.68 5.14
C GLY A 11 8.94 -13.76 4.75
N PHE A 12 8.62 -14.03 3.47
CA PHE A 12 7.26 -14.27 2.97
C PHE A 12 7.17 -15.64 2.32
N SER A 13 6.01 -16.30 2.41
CA SER A 13 5.74 -17.44 1.55
C SER A 13 5.57 -17.00 0.09
N SER A 14 5.68 -17.92 -0.87
CA SER A 14 5.45 -17.58 -2.29
C SER A 14 4.02 -17.09 -2.55
N GLU A 15 3.02 -17.64 -1.85
CA GLU A 15 1.64 -17.18 -1.93
C GLU A 15 1.47 -15.78 -1.34
N GLU A 16 2.03 -15.54 -0.15
CA GLU A 16 1.97 -14.24 0.52
C GLU A 16 2.66 -13.17 -0.33
N SER A 17 3.83 -13.50 -0.90
CA SER A 17 4.57 -12.63 -1.83
C SER A 17 3.72 -12.26 -3.05
N LEU A 18 2.99 -13.22 -3.63
CA LEU A 18 2.13 -12.98 -4.79
C LEU A 18 0.93 -12.09 -4.44
N GLN A 19 0.32 -12.30 -3.27
CA GLN A 19 -0.79 -11.47 -2.80
C GLN A 19 -0.34 -10.02 -2.53
N TRP A 20 0.82 -9.84 -1.88
CA TRP A 20 1.41 -8.51 -1.70
C TRP A 20 1.78 -7.85 -3.03
N ALA A 21 2.38 -8.58 -3.96
CA ALA A 21 2.71 -8.06 -5.28
C ALA A 21 1.46 -7.55 -6.03
N ARG A 22 0.31 -8.24 -5.90
CA ARG A 22 -0.98 -7.79 -6.47
C ARG A 22 -1.46 -6.47 -5.83
N ALA A 23 -1.39 -6.38 -4.51
CA ALA A 23 -1.81 -5.20 -3.78
C ALA A 23 -0.93 -3.98 -4.11
N LEU A 24 0.38 -4.16 -4.10
CA LEU A 24 1.37 -3.11 -4.34
C LEU A 24 1.49 -2.72 -5.82
N LEU A 25 1.15 -3.60 -6.76
CA LEU A 25 1.01 -3.20 -8.15
C LEU A 25 -0.12 -2.17 -8.34
N SER A 26 -1.25 -2.41 -7.66
CA SER A 26 -2.43 -1.55 -7.70
C SER A 26 -2.16 -0.23 -6.99
N HIS A 27 -1.56 -0.30 -5.80
CA HIS A 27 -1.33 0.82 -4.89
C HIS A 27 0.16 0.93 -4.53
N SER A 28 0.96 1.26 -5.54
CA SER A 28 2.42 1.30 -5.42
C SER A 28 2.89 2.44 -4.52
N PRO A 29 3.80 2.17 -3.55
CA PRO A 29 4.36 3.20 -2.66
C PRO A 29 5.23 4.23 -3.38
N GLN A 30 5.70 3.90 -4.58
CA GLN A 30 6.64 4.70 -5.36
C GLN A 30 6.13 4.93 -6.78
N ALA A 31 6.59 6.02 -7.41
CA ALA A 31 6.36 6.27 -8.82
C ALA A 31 7.10 5.20 -9.65
N LEU A 32 6.41 4.61 -10.62
CA LEU A 32 6.97 3.54 -11.45
C LEU A 32 6.71 3.78 -12.94
N PRO A 33 7.66 3.47 -13.82
CA PRO A 33 7.43 3.49 -15.26
C PRO A 33 6.26 2.58 -15.65
N ALA A 34 5.47 2.98 -16.65
CA ALA A 34 4.36 2.17 -17.15
C ALA A 34 4.82 0.80 -17.67
N SER A 35 6.00 0.75 -18.31
CA SER A 35 6.63 -0.50 -18.76
C SER A 35 6.94 -1.46 -17.62
N TYR A 36 7.40 -0.92 -16.48
CA TYR A 36 7.66 -1.70 -15.28
C TYR A 36 6.36 -2.29 -14.72
N LYS A 37 5.30 -1.48 -14.58
CA LYS A 37 3.98 -1.98 -14.17
C LYS A 37 3.44 -3.05 -15.13
N GLY A 38 3.68 -2.90 -16.43
CA GLY A 38 3.32 -3.90 -17.44
C GLY A 38 4.05 -5.24 -17.25
N LEU A 39 5.35 -5.20 -16.99
CA LEU A 39 6.16 -6.40 -16.71
C LEU A 39 5.68 -7.09 -15.41
N ALA A 40 5.52 -6.31 -14.33
CA ALA A 40 5.04 -6.82 -13.06
C ALA A 40 3.65 -7.45 -13.18
N LEU A 41 2.73 -6.82 -13.92
CA LEU A 41 1.41 -7.37 -14.20
C LEU A 41 1.48 -8.71 -14.94
N ALA A 42 2.37 -8.83 -15.93
CA ALA A 42 2.55 -10.08 -16.67
C ALA A 42 3.05 -11.22 -15.78
N ASP A 43 4.06 -10.97 -14.94
CA ASP A 43 4.58 -11.95 -13.98
C ASP A 43 3.48 -12.37 -12.98
N ILE A 44 2.77 -11.40 -12.40
CA ILE A 44 1.70 -11.65 -11.42
C ILE A 44 0.54 -12.47 -12.02
N LYS A 45 0.17 -12.20 -13.29
CA LYS A 45 -0.83 -12.99 -14.02
C LYS A 45 -0.40 -14.44 -14.22
N ASN A 46 0.90 -14.69 -14.34
CA ASN A 46 1.48 -16.03 -14.44
C ASN A 46 1.73 -16.68 -13.06
N GLY A 47 1.22 -16.08 -11.97
CA GLY A 47 1.40 -16.61 -10.61
C GLY A 47 2.79 -16.39 -10.03
N LYS A 48 3.62 -15.56 -10.68
CA LYS A 48 4.97 -15.26 -10.20
C LYS A 48 4.98 -13.92 -9.45
N PRO A 49 5.47 -13.87 -8.19
CA PRO A 49 5.59 -12.60 -7.49
C PRO A 49 6.64 -11.71 -8.19
N HIS A 50 6.34 -10.41 -8.28
CA HIS A 50 7.23 -9.40 -8.85
C HIS A 50 7.47 -8.32 -7.79
N ALA A 51 8.72 -8.05 -7.43
CA ALA A 51 9.07 -7.06 -6.42
C ALA A 51 9.45 -5.71 -7.05
N GLY A 52 8.67 -4.67 -6.75
CA GLY A 52 9.07 -3.28 -6.90
C GLY A 52 10.22 -2.89 -5.95
N PRO A 53 11.01 -1.85 -6.26
CA PRO A 53 12.09 -1.37 -5.41
C PRO A 53 11.77 -1.30 -3.91
N ASP A 54 10.66 -0.66 -3.51
CA ASP A 54 10.25 -0.57 -2.10
C ASP A 54 9.12 -1.54 -1.69
N TRP A 55 8.67 -2.42 -2.58
CA TRP A 55 7.47 -3.24 -2.33
C TRP A 55 7.65 -4.22 -1.16
N VAL A 56 8.79 -4.90 -1.10
CA VAL A 56 9.07 -5.85 -0.01
C VAL A 56 9.11 -5.12 1.33
N ARG A 57 9.86 -4.02 1.40
CA ARG A 57 9.96 -3.18 2.61
C ARG A 57 8.58 -2.67 3.05
N THR A 58 7.76 -2.19 2.12
CA THR A 58 6.40 -1.74 2.43
C THR A 58 5.52 -2.88 2.95
N ALA A 59 5.60 -4.07 2.35
CA ALA A 59 4.88 -5.24 2.84
C ALA A 59 5.32 -5.65 4.26
N GLU A 60 6.62 -5.61 4.55
CA GLU A 60 7.15 -5.88 5.90
C GLU A 60 6.64 -4.86 6.92
N GLN A 61 6.71 -3.57 6.57
CA GLN A 61 6.24 -2.48 7.42
C GLN A 61 4.75 -2.53 7.67
N ALA A 62 3.96 -2.86 6.65
CA ALA A 62 2.51 -3.03 6.77
C ALA A 62 2.18 -4.24 7.64
N ARG A 63 2.83 -5.39 7.40
CA ARG A 63 2.64 -6.60 8.20
C ARG A 63 3.00 -6.39 9.68
N ALA A 64 4.01 -5.57 9.97
CA ALA A 64 4.42 -5.24 11.34
C ALA A 64 3.37 -4.45 12.13
N ILE A 65 2.35 -3.89 11.46
CA ILE A 65 1.20 -3.22 12.08
C ILE A 65 -0.10 -3.90 11.64
N ASP A 66 -0.09 -5.24 11.53
CA ASP A 66 -1.25 -6.10 11.30
C ASP A 66 -2.01 -5.90 9.97
N PHE A 67 -1.41 -5.22 8.99
CA PHE A 67 -1.96 -5.21 7.65
C PHE A 67 -1.73 -6.54 6.93
N THR A 68 -2.79 -7.01 6.28
CA THR A 68 -2.73 -8.05 5.24
C THR A 68 -2.81 -7.40 3.85
N PRO A 69 -2.48 -8.10 2.75
CA PRO A 69 -2.68 -7.59 1.40
C PRO A 69 -4.13 -7.15 1.12
N VAL A 70 -5.10 -7.83 1.74
CA VAL A 70 -6.54 -7.51 1.63
C VAL A 70 -6.85 -6.19 2.33
N LEU A 71 -6.38 -6.02 3.57
CA LEU A 71 -6.56 -4.78 4.32
C LEU A 71 -5.87 -3.60 3.64
N TYR A 72 -4.67 -3.82 3.08
CA TYR A 72 -3.93 -2.80 2.34
C TYR A 72 -4.74 -2.32 1.14
N ASN A 73 -5.24 -3.24 0.30
CA ASN A 73 -6.12 -2.88 -0.81
C ASN A 73 -7.41 -2.18 -0.34
N SER A 74 -8.01 -2.67 0.75
CA SER A 74 -9.24 -2.09 1.30
C SER A 74 -9.04 -0.64 1.75
N LEU A 75 -7.91 -0.34 2.41
CA LEU A 75 -7.56 1.02 2.81
C LEU A 75 -7.46 1.93 1.58
N PHE A 76 -6.61 1.59 0.62
CA PHE A 76 -6.39 2.46 -0.54
C PHE A 76 -7.61 2.60 -1.45
N ASN A 77 -8.43 1.57 -1.56
CA ASN A 77 -9.72 1.68 -2.25
C ASN A 77 -10.69 2.60 -1.51
N SER A 78 -10.70 2.57 -0.17
CA SER A 78 -11.55 3.45 0.64
C SER A 78 -11.12 4.92 0.51
N LEU A 79 -9.80 5.17 0.47
CA LEU A 79 -9.24 6.51 0.28
C LEU A 79 -9.65 7.17 -1.05
N GLN A 80 -9.98 6.38 -2.09
CA GLN A 80 -10.46 6.96 -3.36
C GLN A 80 -11.82 7.66 -3.24
N ALA A 81 -12.61 7.32 -2.21
CA ALA A 81 -13.90 7.93 -1.95
C ALA A 81 -13.83 9.13 -0.99
N ILE A 82 -12.66 9.39 -0.40
CA ILE A 82 -12.44 10.48 0.55
C ILE A 82 -11.81 11.64 -0.21
N ASP A 83 -12.36 12.84 -0.05
CA ASP A 83 -11.82 14.04 -0.67
C ASP A 83 -10.45 14.43 -0.07
N PRO A 84 -9.36 14.46 -0.86
CA PRO A 84 -8.04 14.85 -0.37
C PRO A 84 -7.96 16.25 0.21
N ASP A 85 -8.81 17.18 -0.26
CA ASP A 85 -8.79 18.57 0.22
C ASP A 85 -9.40 18.70 1.62
N SER A 86 -10.15 17.69 2.07
CA SER A 86 -10.76 17.65 3.40
C SER A 86 -9.77 17.26 4.50
N PHE A 87 -8.61 16.67 4.17
CA PHE A 87 -7.63 16.19 5.16
C PHE A 87 -6.21 16.46 4.69
N LEU A 88 -5.44 17.23 5.48
CA LEU A 88 -4.04 17.54 5.14
C LEU A 88 -3.20 16.27 4.99
N TRP A 89 -3.42 15.29 5.87
CA TRP A 89 -2.71 14.02 5.88
C TRP A 89 -3.25 12.98 4.89
N HIS A 90 -4.16 13.36 4.00
CA HIS A 90 -4.63 12.44 2.95
C HIS A 90 -3.44 11.97 2.08
N PRO A 91 -3.26 10.67 1.82
CA PRO A 91 -2.09 10.17 1.09
C PRO A 91 -1.92 10.72 -0.33
N GLN A 92 -3.03 11.11 -0.97
CA GLN A 92 -2.99 11.78 -2.28
C GLN A 92 -2.19 13.09 -2.24
N ASN A 93 -2.19 13.82 -1.12
CA ASN A 93 -1.41 15.04 -0.92
C ASN A 93 0.10 14.76 -0.74
N ARG A 94 0.47 13.48 -0.58
CA ARG A 94 1.84 12.99 -0.41
C ARG A 94 2.29 12.13 -1.59
N GLN A 95 1.53 12.18 -2.70
CA GLN A 95 1.83 11.43 -3.91
C GLN A 95 3.22 11.77 -4.46
N ILE A 96 4.00 10.73 -4.74
CA ILE A 96 5.30 10.84 -5.39
C ILE A 96 5.07 10.78 -6.90
N SER A 97 5.44 11.86 -7.59
CA SER A 97 5.34 11.98 -9.06
C SER A 97 6.73 12.13 -9.67
N GLN A 98 6.99 11.40 -10.76
CA GLN A 98 8.21 11.51 -11.55
C GLN A 98 7.85 11.56 -13.04
N ARG A 99 8.65 12.28 -13.84
CA ARG A 99 8.40 12.42 -15.28
C ARG A 99 8.32 11.04 -15.94
N ALA A 100 7.29 10.83 -16.77
CA ALA A 100 7.04 9.59 -17.49
C ALA A 100 6.81 8.33 -16.61
N CYS A 101 6.50 8.51 -15.33
CA CYS A 101 6.10 7.43 -14.43
C CYS A 101 4.62 7.55 -14.05
N VAL A 102 3.99 6.41 -13.78
CA VAL A 102 2.73 6.37 -13.06
C VAL A 102 3.02 6.75 -11.60
N PRO A 103 2.30 7.74 -11.02
CA PRO A 103 2.55 8.14 -9.64
C PRO A 103 2.35 7.01 -8.63
N GLY A 104 3.01 7.15 -7.49
CA GLY A 104 2.85 6.27 -6.34
C GLY A 104 2.41 7.05 -5.10
N ILE A 105 1.77 6.34 -4.17
CA ILE A 105 1.29 6.90 -2.92
C ILE A 105 2.02 6.18 -1.78
N PRO A 106 2.89 6.86 -1.01
CA PRO A 106 3.68 6.20 0.01
C PRO A 106 2.78 5.59 1.10
N PHE A 107 3.20 4.46 1.65
CA PHE A 107 2.56 3.87 2.82
C PHE A 107 3.28 4.33 4.08
N GLU A 108 2.54 4.97 4.99
CA GLU A 108 3.10 5.58 6.20
C GLU A 108 2.62 4.84 7.44
N THR A 109 3.46 3.95 7.95
CA THR A 109 3.14 3.08 9.09
C THR A 109 2.63 3.84 10.31
N GLN A 110 3.22 5.00 10.63
CA GLN A 110 2.81 5.77 11.81
C GLN A 110 1.40 6.37 11.68
N LEU A 111 0.97 6.69 10.46
CA LEU A 111 -0.38 7.16 10.19
C LEU A 111 -1.38 6.01 10.33
N TRP A 112 -1.07 4.85 9.73
CA TRP A 112 -2.06 3.78 9.55
C TRP A 112 -2.08 2.72 10.64
N LYS A 113 -1.17 2.76 11.63
CA LYS A 113 -1.03 1.70 12.65
C LYS A 113 -2.32 1.32 13.39
N GLU A 114 -3.22 2.28 13.64
CA GLU A 114 -4.47 2.04 14.37
C GLU A 114 -5.61 1.53 13.45
N TRP A 115 -5.45 1.67 12.12
CA TRP A 115 -6.52 1.41 11.17
C TRP A 115 -6.99 -0.06 11.15
N PRO A 116 -6.09 -1.08 11.17
CA PRO A 116 -6.51 -2.48 11.21
C PRO A 116 -7.34 -2.80 12.45
N GLN A 117 -6.99 -2.24 13.61
CA GLN A 117 -7.75 -2.45 14.84
C GLN A 117 -9.16 -1.88 14.74
N LEU A 118 -9.31 -0.65 14.21
CA LEU A 118 -10.61 -0.01 14.00
C LEU A 118 -11.54 -0.86 13.11
N VAL A 119 -10.98 -1.50 12.07
CA VAL A 119 -11.76 -2.32 11.14
C VAL A 119 -12.05 -3.71 11.71
N LEU A 120 -11.03 -4.40 12.23
CA LEU A 120 -11.14 -5.81 12.62
C LEU A 120 -11.75 -6.00 14.01
N THR A 121 -11.48 -5.10 14.94
CA THR A 121 -11.88 -5.24 16.35
C THR A 121 -13.07 -4.35 16.67
N ASP A 122 -12.99 -3.08 16.29
CA ASP A 122 -14.02 -2.09 16.66
C ASP A 122 -15.20 -2.08 15.68
N GLY A 123 -15.08 -2.78 14.54
CA GLY A 123 -16.16 -3.02 13.59
C GLY A 123 -16.52 -1.81 12.73
N PHE A 124 -15.64 -0.80 12.65
CA PHE A 124 -15.86 0.32 11.74
C PHE A 124 -15.79 -0.10 10.28
N SER A 125 -16.56 0.57 9.43
CA SER A 125 -16.39 0.42 7.99
C SER A 125 -14.99 0.91 7.57
N PRO A 126 -14.34 0.31 6.56
CA PRO A 126 -13.01 0.72 6.10
C PRO A 126 -12.88 2.22 5.81
N GLY A 127 -13.90 2.83 5.18
CA GLY A 127 -13.93 4.26 4.89
C GLY A 127 -14.03 5.11 6.16
N THR A 128 -14.96 4.78 7.06
CA THR A 128 -15.10 5.49 8.34
C THR A 128 -13.83 5.39 9.19
N ALA A 129 -13.19 4.22 9.25
CA ALA A 129 -11.92 4.03 9.95
C ALA A 129 -10.81 4.90 9.33
N ALA A 130 -10.78 5.03 8.00
CA ALA A 130 -9.80 5.87 7.31
C ALA A 130 -10.02 7.36 7.63
N GLU A 131 -11.27 7.85 7.56
CA GLU A 131 -11.62 9.23 7.94
C GLU A 131 -11.27 9.55 9.40
N LEU A 132 -11.50 8.61 10.32
CA LEU A 132 -11.13 8.77 11.73
C LEU A 132 -9.61 8.92 11.89
N VAL A 133 -8.83 8.04 11.28
CA VAL A 133 -7.35 8.11 11.31
C VAL A 133 -6.86 9.45 10.75
N LEU A 134 -7.39 9.89 9.61
CA LEU A 134 -7.04 11.17 8.99
C LEU A 134 -7.42 12.36 9.89
N THR A 135 -8.60 12.32 10.50
CA THR A 135 -9.06 13.34 11.44
C THR A 135 -8.10 13.46 12.63
N PHE A 136 -7.71 12.33 13.24
CA PHE A 136 -6.77 12.34 14.36
C PHE A 136 -5.38 12.82 13.95
N ALA A 137 -4.90 12.45 12.76
CA ALA A 137 -3.62 12.93 12.25
C ALA A 137 -3.62 14.45 12.04
N ASP A 138 -4.66 14.98 11.39
CA ASP A 138 -4.83 16.43 11.20
C ASP A 138 -4.84 17.19 12.53
N LEU A 139 -5.47 16.64 13.57
CA LEU A 139 -5.48 17.27 14.90
C LEU A 139 -4.13 17.18 15.61
N THR A 140 -3.44 16.04 15.48
CA THR A 140 -2.21 15.75 16.22
C THR A 140 -0.99 16.48 15.65
N TYR A 141 -0.93 16.64 14.32
CA TYR A 141 0.26 17.16 13.63
C TYR A 141 0.07 18.56 13.02
N ARG A 142 -0.97 19.29 13.44
CA ARG A 142 -1.21 20.70 13.07
C ARG A 142 -0.31 21.70 13.82
N SER A 143 0.57 21.23 14.71
CA SER A 143 1.52 22.04 15.48
C SER A 143 2.72 22.51 14.66
#